data_AF-A0A1V4QEY3-F1
#
_entry.id   AF-A0A1V4QEY3-F1
#
_cell.length_a   1.000
_cell.length_b   1.000
_cell.length_c   1.000
_cell.angle_alpha   90.00
_cell.angle_beta   90.00
_cell.angle_gamma   90.00
#
_symmetry.space_group_name_H-M   'P 1'
#
loop_
_entity.id
_entity.type
_entity.pdbx_description
1 polymer ?
#
loop_
_entity_poly.entity_id
_entity_poly.type
_entity_poly.pdbx_seq_one_letter_code
_entity_poly.pdbx_strand_id
1 'polypeptide(L)'
;MLFILLTLIGSDFPISTAQNSQRYPGICYANNIYYVFWVDKRFYGQDSTTSLYGSRVSKDGVVIDPDGKLLFRDDVGYELDADFDGENLLVVFRNHC
;
A
#
# COMPACT_ATOMS: atom_id res chain seq x y z
N MET A 1 -8.10 25.15 21.69
CA MET A 1 -7.91 23.70 21.94
C MET A 1 -8.33 22.98 20.68
N LEU A 2 -7.37 22.59 19.84
CA LEU A 2 -7.63 21.98 18.54
C LEU A 2 -8.07 20.53 18.77
N PHE A 3 -9.36 20.26 18.58
CA PHE A 3 -9.88 18.89 18.57
C PHE A 3 -9.45 18.25 17.25
N ILE A 4 -8.38 17.46 17.30
CA ILE A 4 -8.07 16.50 16.24
C ILE A 4 -9.11 15.40 16.39
N LEU A 5 -10.20 15.50 15.63
CA LEU A 5 -11.18 14.41 15.52
C LEU A 5 -10.48 13.30 14.73
N LEU A 6 -9.87 12.35 15.44
CA LEU A 6 -9.54 11.03 14.90
C LEU A 6 -10.87 10.31 14.63
N THR A 7 -11.56 10.73 13.59
CA THR A 7 -12.71 10.00 13.08
C THR A 7 -12.13 8.78 12.39
N LEU A 8 -12.17 7.63 13.07
CA LEU A 8 -12.02 6.34 12.42
C LEU A 8 -13.08 6.30 11.30
N ILE A 9 -12.64 6.17 10.05
CA ILE A 9 -13.54 6.20 8.90
C ILE A 9 -14.32 4.88 8.88
N GLY A 10 -15.52 4.86 9.46
CA GLY A 10 -16.41 3.70 9.41
C GLY A 10 -15.98 2.47 10.23
N SER A 11 -16.57 1.33 9.91
CA SER A 11 -16.15 0.00 10.37
C SER A 11 -14.82 -0.40 9.73
N ASP A 12 -14.10 -1.37 10.32
CA ASP A 12 -12.89 -1.94 9.70
C ASP A 12 -13.10 -2.26 8.22
N PHE A 13 -12.23 -1.71 7.37
CA PHE A 13 -12.24 -1.92 5.92
C PHE A 13 -10.89 -2.54 5.48
N PRO A 14 -10.79 -3.87 5.33
CA PRO A 14 -9.52 -4.49 4.97
C PRO A 14 -9.12 -4.09 3.54
N ILE A 15 -7.90 -3.59 3.38
CA ILE A 15 -7.32 -3.26 2.07
C ILE A 15 -6.88 -4.54 1.33
N SER A 16 -6.30 -5.49 2.06
CA SER A 16 -5.99 -6.83 1.56
C SER A 16 -6.31 -7.90 2.59
N THR A 17 -6.88 -8.99 2.11
CA THR A 17 -7.18 -10.23 2.83
C THR A 17 -6.44 -11.43 2.22
N ALA A 18 -5.47 -11.16 1.33
CA ALA A 18 -4.66 -12.18 0.70
C ALA A 18 -3.86 -13.00 1.72
N GLN A 19 -3.61 -14.27 1.37
CA GLN A 19 -2.87 -15.18 2.22
C GLN A 19 -1.44 -14.68 2.54
N ASN A 20 -0.86 -15.23 3.60
CA ASN A 20 0.48 -14.90 4.11
C ASN A 20 0.58 -13.44 4.60
N SER A 21 1.79 -12.87 4.57
CA SER A 21 2.06 -11.57 5.20
C SER A 21 2.01 -10.41 4.21
N GLN A 22 1.29 -9.36 4.59
CA GLN A 22 1.39 -8.00 4.05
C GLN A 22 2.18 -7.15 5.05
N ARG A 23 3.25 -6.49 4.60
CA ARG A 23 4.19 -5.81 5.49
C ARG A 23 4.67 -4.47 4.93
N TYR A 24 5.22 -3.65 5.82
CA TYR A 24 5.87 -2.38 5.50
C TYR A 24 5.00 -1.44 4.65
N PRO A 25 3.78 -1.09 5.10
CA PRO A 25 2.93 -0.23 4.31
C PRO A 25 3.57 1.16 4.15
N GLY A 26 3.52 1.68 2.92
CA GLY A 26 3.80 3.08 2.59
C GLY A 26 2.51 3.75 2.09
N ILE A 27 2.34 5.04 2.38
CA ILE A 27 1.14 5.78 1.97
C ILE A 27 1.50 7.13 1.37
N CYS A 28 0.79 7.49 0.31
CA CYS A 28 0.82 8.84 -0.27
C CYS A 28 -0.63 9.28 -0.58
N TYR A 29 -0.96 10.54 -0.29
CA TYR A 29 -2.26 11.10 -0.67
C TYR A 29 -2.08 12.01 -1.88
N ALA A 30 -2.76 11.68 -2.97
CA ALA A 30 -2.67 12.41 -4.23
C ALA A 30 -4.03 12.43 -4.92
N ASN A 31 -4.38 13.52 -5.60
CA ASN A 31 -5.58 13.61 -6.44
C ASN A 31 -6.89 13.13 -5.73
N ASN A 32 -7.04 13.48 -4.45
CA ASN A 32 -8.18 13.10 -3.62
C ASN A 32 -8.36 11.57 -3.40
N ILE A 33 -7.26 10.83 -3.46
CA ILE A 33 -7.18 9.37 -3.26
C ILE A 33 -5.97 9.04 -2.37
N TYR A 34 -6.13 8.10 -1.45
CA TYR A 34 -5.01 7.48 -0.76
C TYR A 34 -4.43 6.36 -1.62
N TYR A 35 -3.14 6.40 -1.86
CA TYR A 35 -2.37 5.33 -2.46
C TYR A 35 -1.63 4.60 -1.35
N VAL A 36 -1.98 3.33 -1.16
CA VAL A 36 -1.39 2.47 -0.13
C VAL A 36 -0.56 1.42 -0.83
N PHE A 37 0.72 1.33 -0.48
CA PHE A 37 1.67 0.38 -1.03
C PHE A 37 2.13 -0.57 0.08
N TRP A 38 2.47 -1.82 -0.25
CA TRP A 38 3.01 -2.75 0.73
C TRP A 38 3.83 -3.86 0.08
N VAL A 39 4.70 -4.45 0.87
CA VAL A 39 5.40 -5.68 0.52
C VAL A 39 4.49 -6.85 0.82
N ASP A 40 4.30 -7.71 -0.18
CA ASP A 40 3.37 -8.82 -0.11
C ASP A 40 4.08 -10.16 -0.28
N LYS A 41 3.77 -11.10 0.62
CA LYS A 41 4.30 -12.48 0.64
C LYS A 41 3.27 -13.53 0.21
N ARG A 42 2.16 -13.15 -0.43
CA ARG A 42 1.07 -14.08 -0.81
C ARG A 42 1.53 -15.24 -1.68
N PHE A 43 2.60 -15.06 -2.47
CA PHE A 43 3.22 -16.11 -3.30
C PHE A 43 4.59 -16.59 -2.81
N TYR A 44 5.00 -16.18 -1.60
CA TYR A 44 6.29 -16.59 -1.04
C TYR A 44 6.32 -18.11 -0.84
N GLY A 45 7.36 -18.77 -1.37
CA GLY A 45 7.50 -20.23 -1.38
C GLY A 45 7.07 -20.91 -2.69
N GLN A 46 6.25 -20.26 -3.53
CA GLN A 46 6.04 -20.68 -4.92
C GLN A 46 7.07 -20.04 -5.84
N ASP A 47 7.31 -18.74 -5.65
CA ASP A 47 8.20 -17.94 -6.51
C ASP A 47 9.37 -17.31 -5.73
N SER A 48 9.66 -17.82 -4.52
CA SER A 48 10.75 -17.43 -3.60
C SER A 48 10.91 -15.93 -3.29
N THR A 49 10.04 -15.06 -3.80
CA THR A 49 10.24 -13.60 -3.80
C THR A 49 9.03 -12.89 -3.19
N THR A 50 9.30 -11.76 -2.53
CA THR A 50 8.30 -10.76 -2.17
C THR A 50 7.93 -9.91 -3.39
N SER A 51 6.80 -9.24 -3.32
CA SER A 51 6.33 -8.36 -4.40
C SER A 51 5.76 -7.07 -3.84
N LEU A 52 5.86 -5.99 -4.62
CA LEU A 52 5.24 -4.71 -4.29
C LEU A 52 3.81 -4.72 -4.83
N TYR A 53 2.86 -4.49 -3.92
CA TYR A 53 1.47 -4.27 -4.25
C TYR A 53 1.04 -2.87 -3.88
N GLY A 54 0.00 -2.37 -4.54
CA GLY A 54 -0.64 -1.12 -4.15
C GLY A 54 -2.15 -1.11 -4.38
N SER A 55 -2.85 -0.31 -3.58
CA SER A 55 -4.29 -0.10 -3.66
C SER A 55 -4.61 1.38 -3.59
N ARG A 56 -5.65 1.80 -4.33
CA ARG A 56 -6.28 3.09 -4.13
C ARG A 56 -7.40 2.95 -3.10
N VAL A 57 -7.47 3.88 -2.17
CA VAL A 57 -8.53 3.98 -1.16
C VAL A 57 -9.11 5.38 -1.23
N SER A 58 -10.44 5.49 -1.30
CA SER A 58 -11.11 6.79 -1.30
C SER A 58 -10.95 7.48 0.07
N LYS A 59 -11.18 8.80 0.10
CA LYS A 59 -11.22 9.55 1.36
C LYS A 59 -12.29 9.08 2.35
N ASP A 60 -13.29 8.34 1.86
CA ASP A 60 -14.41 7.83 2.65
C ASP A 60 -14.20 6.35 3.05
N GLY A 61 -12.98 5.82 2.87
CA GLY A 61 -12.61 4.46 3.29
C GLY A 61 -12.99 3.35 2.30
N VAL A 62 -13.43 3.70 1.09
CA VAL A 62 -13.76 2.71 0.05
C VAL A 62 -12.46 2.20 -0.58
N VAL A 63 -12.19 0.89 -0.46
CA VAL A 63 -11.06 0.23 -1.12
C VAL A 63 -11.39 0.03 -2.60
N ILE A 64 -10.72 0.78 -3.47
CA ILE A 64 -10.98 0.81 -4.92
C ILE A 64 -10.33 -0.39 -5.62
N ASP A 65 -9.13 -0.77 -5.18
CA ASP A 65 -8.41 -1.94 -5.69
C ASP A 65 -8.22 -2.96 -4.55
N PRO A 66 -9.27 -3.75 -4.20
CA PRO A 66 -9.18 -4.73 -3.11
C PRO A 66 -8.11 -5.78 -3.41
N ASP A 67 -7.39 -6.20 -2.38
CA ASP A 67 -6.19 -7.05 -2.46
C ASP A 67 -5.02 -6.45 -3.26
N GLY A 68 -5.15 -5.22 -3.72
CA GLY A 68 -4.13 -4.51 -4.45
C GLY A 68 -3.84 -5.05 -5.84
N LYS A 69 -3.09 -4.24 -6.58
CA LYS A 69 -2.50 -4.58 -7.86
C LYS A 69 -1.02 -4.87 -7.67
N LEU A 70 -0.53 -5.89 -8.36
CA LEU A 70 0.91 -6.15 -8.47
C LEU A 70 1.55 -4.99 -9.25
N LEU A 71 2.53 -4.33 -8.63
CA LEU A 71 3.27 -3.23 -9.24
C LEU A 71 4.69 -3.65 -9.63
N PHE A 72 5.32 -4.48 -8.80
CA PHE A 72 6.65 -4.98 -9.05
C PHE A 72 6.85 -6.37 -8.45
N ARG A 73 7.51 -7.26 -9.19
CA ARG A 73 7.68 -8.67 -8.86
C ARG A 73 9.14 -9.10 -8.98
N ASP A 74 9.94 -8.68 -8.02
CA ASP A 74 11.32 -9.13 -7.86
C ASP A 74 11.80 -8.73 -6.46
N ASP A 75 12.14 -9.71 -5.63
CA ASP A 75 12.51 -9.62 -4.20
C ASP A 75 12.51 -8.20 -3.56
N VAL A 76 11.32 -7.69 -3.28
CA VAL A 76 11.14 -6.35 -2.68
C VAL A 76 11.54 -6.40 -1.21
N GLY A 77 12.52 -5.60 -0.87
CA GLY A 77 13.08 -5.44 0.45
C GLY A 77 12.21 -4.60 1.38
N TYR A 78 12.81 -4.28 2.52
CA TYR A 78 12.17 -3.58 3.61
C TYR A 78 12.33 -2.07 3.43
N GLU A 79 11.26 -1.31 3.69
CA GLU A 79 11.12 0.15 3.54
C GLU A 79 10.59 0.59 2.16
N LEU A 80 9.41 1.23 2.21
CA LEU A 80 8.73 1.89 1.10
C LEU A 80 8.59 3.37 1.46
N ASP A 81 8.89 4.25 0.51
CA ASP A 81 8.57 5.67 0.63
C ASP A 81 7.90 6.16 -0.64
N ALA A 82 6.91 7.04 -0.50
CA ALA A 82 6.09 7.49 -1.61
C ALA A 82 5.74 8.96 -1.46
N ASP A 83 5.94 9.73 -2.53
CA ASP A 83 5.64 11.16 -2.55
C ASP A 83 4.96 11.55 -3.87
N PHE A 84 4.27 12.69 -3.85
CA PHE A 84 3.50 13.22 -4.97
C PHE A 84 3.87 14.68 -5.24
N ASP A 85 4.33 14.98 -6.45
CA ASP A 85 4.80 16.32 -6.83
C ASP A 85 3.67 17.27 -7.28
N GLY A 86 2.42 16.81 -7.30
CA GLY A 86 1.27 17.52 -7.86
C GLY A 86 0.77 16.95 -9.19
N GLU A 87 1.56 16.10 -9.84
CA GLU A 87 1.24 15.46 -11.13
C GLU A 87 1.62 13.98 -11.15
N ASN A 88 2.80 13.64 -10.62
CA ASN A 88 3.40 12.32 -10.60
C ASN A 88 3.58 11.80 -9.18
N LEU A 89 3.41 10.48 -9.04
CA LEU A 89 3.69 9.76 -7.81
C LEU A 89 5.01 9.02 -7.97
N LEU A 90 5.96 9.29 -7.07
CA LEU A 90 7.23 8.57 -6.97
C LEU A 90 7.13 7.58 -5.80
N VAL A 91 7.38 6.30 -6.06
CA VAL A 91 7.58 5.29 -5.01
C VAL A 91 9.01 4.80 -5.09
N VAL A 92 9.73 4.85 -3.98
CA VAL A 92 11.06 4.27 -3.84
C VAL A 92 11.00 3.06 -2.91
N PHE A 93 11.71 2.02 -3.29
CA PHE A 93 11.84 0.79 -2.52
C PHE A 93 13.20 0.19 -2.80
N ARG A 94 13.68 -0.62 -1.86
CA ARG A 94 14.84 -1.47 -2.10
C ARG A 94 14.38 -2.77 -2.73
N ASN A 95 15.00 -3.18 -3.82
CA ASN A 95 15.10 -4.59 -4.14
C ASN A 95 16.28 -5.17 -3.36
N HIS A 96 16.15 -6.40 -2.85
CA HIS A 96 17.27 -7.09 -2.23
C HIS A 96 18.40 -7.27 -3.27
N CYS A 97 19.64 -7.07 -2.83
CA CYS A 97 20.85 -7.33 -3.64
C CYS A 97 21.15 -8.82 -3.72
#